data_AF-A0A2N2DU53-F1
#
_entry.id   AF-A0A2N2DU53-F1
#
_cell.length_a   1.000
_cell.length_b   1.000
_cell.length_c   1.000
_cell.angle_alpha   90.00
_cell.angle_beta   90.00
_cell.angle_gamma   90.00
#
_symmetry.space_group_name_H-M   'P 1'
#
loop_
_entity.id
_entity.type
_entity.pdbx_description
1 polymer ?
#
loop_
_entity_poly.entity_id
_entity_poly.type
_entity_poly.pdbx_seq_one_letter_code
_entity_poly.pdbx_strand_id
1 'polypeptide(L)'
;MEEKLLNLMEKMYKEVNDIKNKMASKEDIAKIETKIETNVIDKVRALYDNRELQSEINDKLLSTLNRIEDKIDTLQMETAHVRRVK
;
A
#
# COMPACT_ATOMS: atom_id res chain seq x y z
N MET A 1 36.89 29.45 42.54
CA MET A 1 36.25 29.77 41.24
C MET A 1 36.53 28.69 40.20
N GLU A 2 37.78 28.23 40.09
CA GLU A 2 38.21 27.17 39.17
C GLU A 2 37.46 25.84 39.35
N GLU A 3 37.23 25.39 40.58
CA GLU A 3 36.51 24.13 40.84
C GLU A 3 35.05 24.13 40.36
N LYS A 4 34.36 25.28 40.46
CA LYS A 4 33.01 25.45 39.92
C LYS A 4 33.02 25.42 38.39
N LEU A 5 34.04 26.01 37.77
CA LEU A 5 34.23 25.99 36.32
C LEU A 5 34.50 24.57 35.83
N LEU A 6 35.35 23.81 36.53
CA LEU A 6 35.67 22.42 36.20
C LEU A 6 34.43 21.51 36.28
N ASN A 7 33.65 21.65 37.35
CA ASN A 7 32.38 20.91 37.52
C ASN A 7 31.36 21.24 36.42
N LEU A 8 31.29 22.50 35.98
CA LEU A 8 30.42 22.90 34.88
C LEU A 8 30.87 22.24 33.55
N MET A 9 32.17 22.24 33.27
CA MET A 9 32.72 21.59 32.08
C MET A 9 32.44 20.08 32.07
N GLU A 10 32.57 19.40 33.21
CA GLU A 10 32.29 17.97 33.29
C GLU A 10 30.81 17.65 33.04
N LYS A 11 29.89 18.47 33.57
CA LYS A 11 28.45 18.34 33.29
C LYS A 11 28.15 18.58 31.81
N MET A 12 28.70 19.63 31.21
CA MET A 12 28.53 19.91 29.79
C MET A 12 29.07 18.77 28.91
N TYR A 13 30.22 18.19 29.26
CA TYR A 13 30.78 17.06 28.53
C TYR A 13 29.86 15.84 28.59
N LYS A 14 29.31 15.53 29.78
CA LYS A 14 28.33 14.44 29.95
C LYS A 14 27.08 14.68 29.12
N GLU A 15 26.50 15.88 29.17
CA GLU A 15 25.30 16.22 28.41
C GLU A 15 25.53 16.15 26.90
N VAL A 16 26.66 16.66 26.40
CA VAL A 16 27.01 16.59 24.96
C VAL A 16 27.17 15.13 24.52
N ASN A 17 27.78 14.28 25.35
CA ASN A 17 27.96 12.87 25.03
C ASN A 17 26.62 12.11 25.04
N ASP A 18 25.74 12.44 26.00
CA ASP A 18 24.38 11.90 26.05
C ASP A 18 23.55 12.31 24.83
N ILE A 19 23.66 13.58 24.40
CA ILE A 19 23.01 14.07 23.18
C ILE A 19 23.52 13.29 21.98
N LYS A 20 24.84 13.14 21.83
CA LYS A 20 25.45 12.39 20.73
C LYS A 20 24.96 10.95 20.66
N ASN A 21 24.80 10.30 21.82
CA ASN A 21 24.34 8.90 21.89
C ASN A 21 22.83 8.74 21.61
N LYS A 22 22.03 9.77 21.89
CA LYS A 22 20.56 9.75 21.64
C LYS A 22 20.19 10.23 20.25
N MET A 23 21.06 10.99 19.58
CA MET A 23 20.81 11.47 18.24
C MET A 23 20.96 10.35 17.21
N ALA A 24 19.96 10.21 16.35
CA ALA A 24 20.10 9.38 15.16
C ALA A 24 21.25 9.89 14.29
N SER A 25 22.13 8.98 13.89
CA SER A 25 23.22 9.33 12.98
C SER A 25 22.67 9.54 11.56
N LYS A 26 23.48 10.18 10.71
CA LYS A 26 23.17 10.26 9.27
C LYS A 26 23.02 8.87 8.64
N GLU A 27 23.78 7.88 9.13
CA GLU A 27 23.71 6.51 8.66
C GLU A 27 22.37 5.85 9.03
N ASP A 28 21.87 6.10 10.25
CA ASP A 28 20.56 5.59 10.69
C ASP A 28 19.43 6.14 9.82
N ILE A 29 19.49 7.44 9.51
CA ILE A 29 18.52 8.10 8.64
C ILE A 29 18.59 7.52 7.22
N ALA A 30 19.78 7.37 6.64
CA ALA A 30 19.96 6.81 5.30
C ALA A 30 19.44 5.36 5.20
N LYS A 31 19.65 4.54 6.24
CA LYS A 31 19.09 3.19 6.33
C LYS A 31 17.57 3.19 6.37
N ILE A 32 16.96 4.12 7.12
CA ILE A 32 15.50 4.27 7.18
C ILE A 32 14.95 4.68 5.82
N GLU A 33 15.56 5.68 5.17
CA GLU A 33 15.18 6.15 3.84
C GLU A 33 15.19 5.02 2.82
N THR A 34 16.30 4.28 2.74
CA THR A 34 16.45 3.12 1.82
C THR A 34 15.39 2.05 2.08
N LYS A 35 15.11 1.73 3.36
CA LYS A 35 14.07 0.75 3.72
C LYS A 35 12.68 1.24 3.37
N ILE A 36 12.37 2.51 3.60
CA ILE A 36 11.09 3.10 3.24
C ILE A 36 10.92 3.06 1.72
N GLU A 37 11.92 3.52 0.96
CA GLU A 37 11.88 3.52 -0.50
C GLU A 37 11.65 2.12 -1.06
N THR A 38 12.42 1.13 -0.58
CA THR A 38 12.27 -0.27 -1.01
C THR A 38 10.87 -0.80 -0.72
N ASN A 39 10.38 -0.63 0.52
CA ASN A 39 9.05 -1.08 0.91
C ASN A 39 7.92 -0.37 0.13
N VAL A 40 8.08 0.91 -0.18
CA VAL A 40 7.12 1.68 -0.97
C VAL A 40 7.10 1.16 -2.40
N ILE A 41 8.26 0.97 -3.02
CA ILE A 41 8.36 0.43 -4.39
C ILE A 41 7.71 -0.94 -4.48
N ASP A 42 7.99 -1.85 -3.54
CA ASP A 42 7.43 -3.20 -3.54
C ASP A 42 5.92 -3.19 -3.36
N LYS A 43 5.40 -2.36 -2.45
CA LYS A 43 3.95 -2.18 -2.27
C LYS A 43 3.28 -1.60 -3.51
N VAL A 44 3.91 -0.62 -4.16
CA VAL A 44 3.39 -0.01 -5.38
C VAL A 44 3.31 -1.07 -6.48
N ARG A 45 4.37 -1.86 -6.70
CA ARG A 45 4.34 -2.96 -7.68
C ARG A 45 3.21 -3.95 -7.42
N ALA A 46 3.10 -4.44 -6.18
CA ALA A 46 2.03 -5.35 -5.80
C ALA A 46 0.62 -4.76 -6.03
N LEU A 47 0.44 -3.45 -5.82
CA LEU A 47 -0.82 -2.77 -6.11
C LEU A 47 -1.11 -2.70 -7.62
N TYR A 48 -0.09 -2.48 -8.46
CA TYR A 48 -0.25 -2.50 -9.91
C TYR A 48 -0.62 -3.90 -10.41
N ASP A 49 0.07 -4.94 -9.95
CA ASP A 49 -0.20 -6.33 -10.32
C ASP A 49 -1.63 -6.74 -9.93
N ASN A 50 -2.05 -6.39 -8.71
CA ASN A 50 -3.42 -6.64 -8.24
C ASN A 50 -4.46 -5.88 -9.07
N ARG A 51 -4.16 -4.65 -9.49
CA ARG A 51 -5.08 -3.85 -10.33
C ARG A 51 -5.26 -4.48 -11.71
N GLU A 52 -4.19 -4.99 -12.30
CA GLU A 52 -4.23 -5.68 -13.60
C GLU A 52 -5.07 -6.97 -13.49
N LEU A 53 -4.79 -7.80 -12.49
CA LEU A 53 -5.58 -9.01 -12.23
C LEU A 53 -7.07 -8.69 -12.01
N GLN A 54 -7.37 -7.64 -11.24
CA GLN A 54 -8.75 -7.19 -11.04
C GLN A 54 -9.42 -6.77 -12.34
N SER A 55 -8.68 -6.08 -13.24
CA SER A 55 -9.19 -5.70 -14.55
C SER A 55 -9.56 -6.92 -15.39
N GLU A 56 -8.68 -7.93 -15.44
CA GLU A 56 -8.96 -9.17 -16.17
C GLU A 56 -10.18 -9.93 -15.62
N ILE A 57 -10.32 -9.96 -14.29
CA ILE A 57 -11.48 -10.57 -13.63
C ILE A 57 -12.76 -9.80 -14.00
N ASN A 58 -12.71 -8.47 -14.00
CA ASN A 58 -13.86 -7.64 -14.36
C ASN A 58 -14.28 -7.88 -15.82
N ASP A 59 -13.33 -8.01 -16.75
CA ASP A 59 -13.63 -8.30 -18.16
C ASP A 59 -14.31 -9.68 -18.31
N LYS A 60 -13.82 -10.69 -17.58
CA LYS A 60 -14.45 -12.03 -17.56
C LYS A 60 -15.86 -11.99 -16.97
N LEU A 61 -16.08 -11.21 -15.91
CA LEU A 61 -17.39 -11.02 -15.29
C LEU A 61 -18.36 -10.35 -16.28
N LEU A 62 -17.95 -9.25 -16.93
CA LEU A 62 -18.76 -8.56 -17.92
C LEU A 62 -19.12 -9.47 -19.09
N SER A 63 -18.16 -10.21 -19.63
CA SER A 63 -18.41 -11.20 -20.69
C SER A 63 -19.43 -12.27 -20.26
N THR A 64 -19.32 -12.74 -19.02
CA THR A 64 -20.24 -13.74 -18.46
C THR A 64 -21.64 -13.16 -18.27
N LEU A 65 -21.75 -11.92 -17.78
CA LEU A 65 -23.03 -11.23 -17.61
C LEU A 65 -23.75 -11.02 -18.94
N ASN A 66 -23.05 -10.52 -19.97
CA ASN A 66 -23.62 -10.35 -21.30
C ASN A 66 -24.20 -11.68 -21.85
N ARG A 67 -23.46 -12.79 -21.68
CA ARG A 67 -23.93 -14.12 -22.10
C ARG A 67 -25.16 -14.60 -21.32
N ILE A 68 -25.31 -14.18 -20.06
CA ILE A 68 -26.48 -14.50 -19.24
C ILE A 68 -27.67 -13.65 -19.71
N GLU A 69 -27.46 -12.36 -19.99
CA GLU A 69 -28.47 -11.45 -20.53
C GLU A 69 -29.02 -11.98 -21.86
N ASP A 70 -28.16 -12.38 -22.81
CA ASP A 70 -28.57 -12.97 -24.09
C ASP A 70 -29.47 -14.21 -23.92
N LYS A 71 -29.13 -15.06 -22.94
CA LYS A 71 -29.92 -16.26 -22.62
C LYS A 71 -31.26 -15.90 -22.00
N ILE A 72 -31.30 -14.89 -21.13
CA ILE A 72 -32.55 -14.40 -20.53
C ILE A 72 -33.46 -13.86 -21.62
N ASP A 73 -32.95 -13.05 -22.54
CA ASP A 73 -33.72 -12.50 -23.65
C ASP A 73 -34.31 -13.61 -24.53
N THR A 74 -33.51 -14.61 -24.86
CA THR A 74 -33.97 -15.79 -25.61
C THR A 74 -35.12 -16.51 -24.88
N LEU A 75 -34.96 -16.78 -23.58
CA LEU A 75 -35.98 -17.44 -22.77
C LEU A 75 -37.27 -16.60 -22.64
N GLN A 76 -37.14 -15.27 -22.58
CA GLN A 76 -38.30 -14.37 -22.58
C GLN A 76 -39.09 -14.46 -23.89
N MET A 77 -38.40 -14.50 -25.04
CA MET A 77 -39.04 -14.68 -26.34
C MET A 77 -39.76 -16.02 -26.45
N GLU A 78 -39.11 -17.11 -26.05
CA GLU A 78 -39.69 -18.46 -26.04
C GLU A 78 -40.92 -18.53 -25.12
N THR A 79 -40.81 -17.98 -23.91
CA THR A 79 -41.93 -17.93 -22.95
C THR A 79 -43.11 -17.14 -23.49
N ALA A 80 -42.86 -16.00 -24.14
CA ALA A 80 -43.89 -15.19 -24.77
C ALA A 80 -44.58 -15.95 -25.92
N HIS A 81 -43.82 -16.72 -26.71
CA HIS A 81 -44.38 -17.56 -27.77
C HIS A 81 -45.29 -18.66 -27.19
N VAL A 82 -44.81 -19.41 -26.19
CA VAL A 82 -45.60 -20.46 -25.51
C VAL A 82 -46.90 -19.91 -24.94
N ARG A 83 -46.87 -18.72 -24.31
CA ARG A 83 -48.07 -18.05 -23.77
C ARG A 83 -49.08 -17.63 -24.84
N ARG A 84 -48.68 -17.46 -26.10
CA ARG A 84 -49.58 -17.10 -27.20
C ARG A 84 -50.23 -18.32 -27.87
N VAL A 85 -49.53 -19.45 -27.86
CA VAL A 85 -49.99 -20.69 -28.51
C VAL A 85 -50.90 -21.52 -27.58
N LYS A 86 -50.75 -21.35 -26.27
CA LYS A 86 -51.62 -21.95 -25.24
C LYS A 86 -52.87 -21.10 -25.01
#